data_AF-A0A0A2M1C2-F1
#
_entry.id   AF-A0A0A2M1C2-F1
#
_cell.length_a   1.000
_cell.length_b   1.000
_cell.length_c   1.000
_cell.angle_alpha   90.00
_cell.angle_beta   90.00
_cell.angle_gamma   90.00
#
_symmetry.space_group_name_H-M   'P 1'
#
loop_
_entity.id
_entity.type
_entity.pdbx_description
1 polymer ?
#
loop_
_entity_poly.entity_id
_entity_poly.type
_entity_poly.pdbx_seq_one_letter_code
_entity_poly.pdbx_strand_id
1 'polypeptide(L)'
;MKSKILIILLLLTGTLAFSQNTILKGKKFKTAVTQSCAKTTTGGYMKYSYTQYEFGKDSVAMVFYFKRSDMPKEETHTQTYKYKVSKQVVLVMRQDKGVKSVDTLKFVSRGLVGKRYGNPIALAPVQ
;
A
#
# COMPACT_ATOMS: atom_id res chain seq x y z
N MET A 1 10.69 33.56 33.96
CA MET A 1 9.54 32.92 33.25
C MET A 1 9.82 32.51 31.80
N LYS A 2 10.85 33.02 31.12
CA LYS A 2 11.16 32.70 29.69
C LYS A 2 11.66 31.26 29.43
N SER A 3 12.28 30.61 30.42
CA SER A 3 12.89 29.27 30.25
C SER A 3 11.89 28.12 30.18
N LYS A 4 10.71 28.24 30.81
CA LYS A 4 9.69 27.17 30.84
C LYS A 4 8.95 27.00 29.50
N ILE A 5 8.86 28.07 28.71
CA ILE A 5 8.19 28.06 27.39
C ILE A 5 9.04 27.32 26.35
N LEU A 6 10.37 27.40 26.47
CA LEU A 6 11.30 26.75 25.52
C LEU A 6 11.24 25.22 25.60
N ILE A 7 11.05 24.67 26.81
CA ILE A 7 10.97 23.23 27.06
C ILE A 7 9.65 22.65 26.52
N ILE A 8 8.54 23.38 26.70
CA ILE A 8 7.23 23.00 26.16
C ILE A 8 7.26 23.02 24.62
N LEU A 9 7.93 24.01 24.02
CA LEU A 9 8.08 24.10 22.57
C LEU A 9 8.94 22.95 22.00
N LEU A 10 10.02 22.56 22.70
CA LEU A 10 10.84 21.39 22.32
C LEU A 10 10.03 20.08 22.40
N LEU A 11 9.23 19.90 23.45
CA LEU A 11 8.35 18.73 23.63
C LEU A 11 7.25 18.65 22.55
N LEU A 12 6.69 19.79 22.13
CA LEU A 12 5.71 19.82 21.04
C LEU A 12 6.33 19.48 19.67
N THR A 13 7.56 19.91 19.40
CA THR A 13 8.22 19.57 18.12
C THR A 13 8.65 18.11 18.04
N GLY A 14 9.07 17.51 19.17
CA GLY A 14 9.47 16.10 19.22
C GLY A 14 8.33 15.11 18.95
N THR A 15 7.11 15.43 19.35
CA THR A 15 5.94 14.54 19.17
C THR A 15 5.38 14.56 17.74
N LEU A 16 5.61 15.63 16.98
CA LEU A 16 5.14 15.75 15.59
C LEU A 16 5.97 14.93 14.59
N ALA A 17 7.24 14.64 14.89
CA ALA A 17 8.11 13.83 14.02
C ALA A 17 7.82 12.31 14.10
N PHE A 18 7.33 11.82 15.24
CA PHE A 18 7.02 10.40 15.46
C PHE A 18 5.61 9.97 15.04
N SER A 19 4.72 10.92 14.68
CA SER A 19 3.33 10.55 14.39
C SER A 19 3.10 10.04 12.96
N GLN A 20 3.96 10.38 11.98
CA GLN A 20 3.65 10.10 10.57
C GLN A 20 3.73 8.60 10.19
N ASN A 21 4.67 7.84 10.75
CA ASN A 21 4.74 6.38 10.52
C ASN A 21 3.71 5.60 11.36
N THR A 22 3.30 6.14 12.50
CA THR A 22 2.37 5.49 13.42
C THR A 22 0.94 5.44 12.86
N ILE A 23 0.56 6.38 11.99
CA ILE A 23 -0.79 6.48 11.39
C ILE A 23 -1.14 5.29 10.48
N LEU A 24 -0.14 4.63 9.88
CA LEU A 24 -0.35 3.53 8.94
C LEU A 24 -0.23 2.15 9.59
N LYS A 25 0.53 2.02 10.68
CA LYS A 25 0.77 0.73 11.32
C LYS A 25 -0.56 0.01 11.63
N GLY A 26 -0.70 -1.21 11.13
CA GLY A 26 -1.89 -2.05 11.31
C GLY A 26 -3.01 -1.80 10.30
N LYS A 27 -2.93 -0.75 9.47
CA LYS A 27 -3.94 -0.48 8.45
C LYS A 27 -3.79 -1.40 7.25
N LYS A 28 -4.92 -1.81 6.70
CA LYS A 28 -5.02 -2.65 5.52
C LYS A 28 -5.84 -1.96 4.44
N PHE A 29 -5.35 -2.01 3.20
CA PHE A 29 -6.02 -1.43 2.05
C PHE A 29 -6.02 -2.42 0.90
N LYS A 30 -7.12 -2.53 0.15
CA LYS A 30 -7.23 -3.40 -1.03
C LYS A 30 -7.46 -2.59 -2.29
N THR A 31 -6.88 -3.00 -3.40
CA THR A 31 -7.25 -2.46 -4.71
C THR A 31 -8.64 -2.94 -5.11
N ALA A 32 -9.26 -2.24 -6.05
CA ALA A 32 -10.41 -2.78 -6.74
C ALA A 32 -10.08 -4.15 -7.38
N VAL A 33 -11.07 -5.04 -7.42
CA VAL A 33 -10.96 -6.32 -8.12
C VAL A 33 -10.98 -6.03 -9.61
N THR A 34 -9.96 -6.52 -10.31
CA THR A 34 -9.88 -6.47 -11.77
C THR A 34 -10.35 -7.81 -12.34
N GLN A 35 -11.09 -7.75 -13.44
CA GLN A 35 -11.63 -8.91 -14.13
C GLN A 35 -11.18 -8.87 -15.59
N SER A 36 -10.68 -9.99 -16.10
CA SER A 36 -10.24 -10.12 -17.49
C SER A 36 -10.50 -11.53 -18.04
N CYS A 37 -10.74 -11.65 -19.34
CA CYS A 37 -10.91 -12.93 -20.02
C CYS A 37 -9.56 -13.44 -20.52
N ALA A 38 -9.23 -14.71 -20.28
CA ALA A 38 -8.10 -15.38 -20.91
C ALA A 38 -8.59 -16.53 -21.79
N LYS A 39 -8.11 -16.58 -23.03
CA LYS A 39 -8.42 -17.66 -23.97
C LYS A 39 -7.50 -18.85 -23.75
N THR A 40 -8.01 -20.04 -24.01
CA THR A 40 -7.27 -21.29 -24.07
C THR A 40 -7.59 -22.01 -25.38
N THR A 41 -6.92 -23.13 -25.64
CA THR A 41 -7.17 -23.94 -26.85
C THR A 41 -8.58 -24.52 -26.89
N THR A 42 -9.19 -24.80 -25.73
CA THR A 42 -10.50 -25.48 -25.60
C THR A 42 -11.63 -24.56 -25.13
N GLY A 43 -11.36 -23.25 -24.91
CA GLY A 43 -12.33 -22.30 -24.41
C GLY A 43 -11.70 -21.04 -23.82
N GLY A 44 -12.14 -20.64 -22.62
CA GLY A 44 -11.57 -19.52 -21.90
C GLY A 44 -12.01 -19.50 -20.44
N TYR A 45 -11.32 -18.70 -19.62
CA TYR A 45 -11.62 -18.52 -18.21
C TYR A 45 -11.54 -17.04 -17.80
N MET A 46 -12.27 -16.69 -16.76
CA MET A 46 -12.19 -15.37 -16.13
C MET A 46 -11.04 -15.35 -15.12
N LYS A 47 -10.16 -14.35 -15.24
CA LYS A 47 -9.14 -14.00 -14.26
C LYS A 47 -9.65 -12.88 -13.37
N TYR A 48 -9.61 -13.10 -12.08
CA TYR A 48 -9.89 -12.10 -11.06
C TYR A 48 -8.60 -11.82 -10.30
N SER A 49 -8.24 -10.54 -10.12
CA SER A 49 -7.09 -10.19 -9.29
C SER A 49 -7.29 -8.91 -8.50
N TYR A 50 -6.72 -8.89 -7.30
CA TYR A 50 -6.63 -7.71 -6.44
C TYR A 50 -5.34 -7.76 -5.61
N THR A 51 -4.94 -6.63 -5.06
CA THR A 51 -3.78 -6.51 -4.18
C THR A 51 -4.20 -5.93 -2.84
N GLN A 52 -3.76 -6.53 -1.74
CA GLN A 52 -3.89 -5.99 -0.40
C GLN A 52 -2.54 -5.44 0.08
N TYR A 53 -2.56 -4.25 0.68
CA TYR A 53 -1.43 -3.58 1.31
C TYR A 53 -1.63 -3.66 2.81
N GLU A 54 -0.71 -4.32 3.51
CA GLU A 54 -0.70 -4.42 4.96
C GLU A 54 0.49 -3.64 5.53
N PHE A 55 0.20 -2.55 6.24
CA PHE A 55 1.22 -1.66 6.74
C PHE A 55 1.74 -2.09 8.12
N GLY A 56 3.02 -2.45 8.16
CA GLY A 56 3.80 -2.63 9.38
C GLY A 56 4.42 -1.32 9.87
N LYS A 57 5.31 -1.42 10.86
CA LYS A 57 6.02 -0.27 11.44
C LYS A 57 6.89 0.45 10.39
N ASP A 58 7.72 -0.32 9.68
CA ASP A 58 8.72 0.20 8.73
C ASP A 58 8.65 -0.52 7.36
N SER A 59 7.65 -1.38 7.17
CA SER A 59 7.45 -2.18 5.97
C SER A 59 5.97 -2.23 5.56
N VAL A 60 5.72 -2.52 4.30
CA VAL A 60 4.39 -2.80 3.75
C VAL A 60 4.44 -4.15 3.05
N ALA A 61 3.53 -5.05 3.41
CA ALA A 61 3.33 -6.29 2.68
C ALA A 61 2.29 -6.07 1.59
N MET A 62 2.67 -6.36 0.35
CA MET A 62 1.78 -6.42 -0.80
C MET A 62 1.41 -7.89 -1.03
N VAL A 63 0.14 -8.22 -0.80
CA VAL A 63 -0.42 -9.55 -0.99
C VAL A 63 -1.23 -9.54 -2.28
N PHE A 64 -0.76 -10.28 -3.28
CA PHE A 64 -1.42 -10.44 -4.57
C PHE A 64 -2.31 -11.67 -4.54
N TYR A 65 -3.57 -11.48 -4.92
CA TYR A 65 -4.55 -12.53 -5.01
C TYR A 65 -4.93 -12.72 -6.47
N PHE A 66 -4.90 -13.98 -6.91
CA PHE A 66 -5.26 -14.38 -8.26
C PHE A 66 -6.23 -15.56 -8.18
N LYS A 67 -7.39 -15.40 -8.83
CA LYS A 67 -8.38 -16.46 -8.95
C LYS A 67 -8.78 -16.64 -10.40
N ARG A 68 -8.96 -17.90 -10.80
CA ARG A 68 -9.48 -18.25 -12.13
C ARG A 68 -10.84 -18.90 -11.98
N SER A 69 -11.74 -18.71 -12.94
CA SER A 69 -13.07 -19.34 -12.89
C SER A 69 -13.01 -20.87 -13.02
N ASP A 70 -11.97 -21.40 -13.67
CA ASP A 70 -11.74 -22.83 -13.88
C ASP A 70 -10.92 -23.50 -12.76
N MET A 71 -10.36 -22.72 -11.84
CA MET A 71 -9.62 -23.20 -10.68
C MET A 71 -10.21 -22.62 -9.40
N PRO A 72 -10.89 -23.41 -8.56
CA PRO A 72 -11.58 -22.89 -7.38
C PRO A 72 -10.63 -22.34 -6.32
N LYS A 73 -9.36 -22.75 -6.34
CA LYS A 73 -8.33 -22.32 -5.40
C LYS A 73 -7.75 -20.96 -5.81
N GLU A 74 -7.72 -20.03 -4.87
CA GLU A 74 -7.05 -18.74 -5.02
C GLU A 74 -5.54 -18.90 -4.80
N GLU A 75 -4.76 -18.36 -5.73
CA GLU A 75 -3.31 -18.25 -5.63
C GLU A 75 -2.96 -16.95 -4.91
N THR A 76 -2.06 -17.04 -3.93
CA THR A 76 -1.63 -15.90 -3.13
C THR A 76 -0.11 -15.76 -3.20
N HIS A 77 0.36 -14.55 -3.51
CA HIS A 77 1.78 -14.21 -3.48
C HIS A 77 2.01 -12.99 -2.60
N THR A 78 2.96 -13.08 -1.68
CA THR A 78 3.27 -11.98 -0.75
C THR A 78 4.67 -11.45 -1.03
N GLN A 79 4.78 -10.13 -1.11
CA GLN A 79 6.05 -9.42 -1.22
C GLN A 79 6.10 -8.30 -0.19
N THR A 80 7.21 -8.20 0.54
CA THR A 80 7.38 -7.20 1.59
C THR A 80 8.37 -6.14 1.16
N TYR A 81 7.98 -4.87 1.29
CA TYR A 81 8.78 -3.73 0.86
C TYR A 81 8.99 -2.74 2.00
N LYS A 82 10.07 -1.97 1.92
CA LYS A 82 10.25 -0.79 2.77
C LYS A 82 9.38 0.34 2.24
N TYR A 83 8.80 1.13 3.14
CA TYR A 83 8.10 2.35 2.76
C TYR A 83 8.62 3.55 3.54
N LYS A 84 8.38 4.74 3.00
CA LYS A 84 8.59 6.01 3.71
C LYS A 84 7.35 6.88 3.56
N VAL A 85 7.00 7.61 4.61
CA VAL A 85 5.93 8.62 4.57
C VAL A 85 6.56 10.01 4.45
N SER A 86 6.06 10.81 3.52
CA SER A 86 6.46 12.20 3.35
C SER A 86 5.23 13.06 3.05
N LYS A 87 4.93 14.03 3.92
CA LYS A 87 3.89 15.06 3.70
C LYS A 87 2.49 14.56 3.26
N GLN A 88 2.11 13.30 3.55
CA GLN A 88 0.88 12.58 3.08
C GLN A 88 1.05 11.67 1.85
N VAL A 89 2.28 11.40 1.44
CA VAL A 89 2.62 10.46 0.39
C VAL A 89 3.39 9.29 0.98
N VAL A 90 2.95 8.07 0.68
CA VAL A 90 3.63 6.82 0.98
C VAL A 90 4.41 6.41 -0.27
N LEU A 91 5.72 6.29 -0.12
CA LEU A 91 6.62 5.81 -1.16
C LEU A 91 6.96 4.36 -0.85
N VAL A 92 6.50 3.43 -1.69
CA VAL A 92 6.84 2.00 -1.60
C VAL A 92 8.02 1.76 -2.51
N MET A 93 9.16 1.38 -1.92
CA MET A 93 10.40 1.15 -2.65
C MET A 93 10.54 -0.34 -2.97
N ARG A 94 10.46 -0.69 -4.26
CA ARG A 94 10.70 -2.07 -4.73
C ARG A 94 12.05 -2.17 -5.42
N GLN A 95 12.74 -3.27 -5.16
CA GLN A 95 13.98 -3.62 -5.83
C GLN A 95 13.84 -5.04 -6.37
N ASP A 96 13.38 -5.14 -7.61
CA ASP A 96 13.22 -6.43 -8.31
C ASP A 96 14.28 -6.54 -9.41
N LYS A 97 15.14 -7.56 -9.32
CA LYS A 97 16.14 -7.89 -10.36
C LYS A 97 16.97 -6.68 -10.85
N GLY A 98 17.36 -5.79 -9.93
CA GLY A 98 18.16 -4.60 -10.25
C GLY A 98 17.37 -3.36 -10.69
N VAL A 99 16.06 -3.48 -10.90
CA VAL A 99 15.18 -2.34 -11.21
C VAL A 99 14.62 -1.76 -9.91
N LYS A 100 14.87 -0.47 -9.67
CA LYS A 100 14.24 0.29 -8.58
C LYS A 100 12.96 0.91 -9.11
N SER A 101 11.81 0.46 -8.60
CA SER A 101 10.52 1.10 -8.89
C SER A 101 9.92 1.68 -7.62
N VAL A 102 9.34 2.87 -7.73
CA VAL A 102 8.67 3.55 -6.61
C VAL A 102 7.17 3.61 -6.91
N ASP A 103 6.36 2.95 -6.10
CA ASP A 103 4.93 3.25 -6.09
C ASP A 103 4.69 4.43 -5.16
N THR A 104 3.75 5.27 -5.56
CA THR A 104 3.36 6.44 -4.80
C THR A 104 1.91 6.27 -4.40
N LEU A 105 1.62 6.19 -3.11
CA LEU A 105 0.27 6.21 -2.56
C LEU A 105 0.04 7.53 -1.85
N LYS A 106 -1.08 8.20 -2.09
CA LYS A 106 -1.43 9.49 -1.50
C LYS A 106 -2.69 9.31 -0.67
N PHE A 107 -2.69 9.91 0.52
CA PHE A 107 -3.91 10.02 1.32
C PHE A 107 -4.90 10.98 0.67
N VAL A 108 -6.15 10.54 0.58
CA VAL A 108 -7.31 11.38 0.27
C VAL A 108 -8.31 11.25 1.41
N SER A 109 -9.25 12.20 1.53
CA SER A 109 -10.21 12.28 2.64
C SER A 109 -11.02 11.00 2.91
N ARG A 110 -11.07 10.06 1.96
CA ARG A 110 -11.82 8.79 2.05
C ARG A 110 -10.97 7.52 1.90
N GLY A 111 -9.63 7.62 1.85
CA GLY A 111 -8.77 6.43 1.67
C GLY A 111 -7.37 6.72 1.14
N LEU A 112 -6.76 5.71 0.53
CA LEU A 112 -5.51 5.85 -0.23
C LEU A 112 -5.83 5.76 -1.72
N VAL A 113 -5.17 6.59 -2.52
CA VAL A 113 -5.13 6.44 -3.98
C VAL A 113 -3.68 6.34 -4.38
N GLY A 114 -3.36 5.52 -5.35
CA GLY A 114 -1.97 5.29 -5.73
C GLY A 114 -1.72 5.44 -7.22
N LYS A 115 -0.43 5.44 -7.56
CA LYS A 115 0.03 5.10 -8.89
C LYS A 115 0.99 3.92 -8.81
N ARG A 116 0.77 2.92 -9.66
CA ARG A 116 1.61 1.74 -9.82
C ARG A 116 2.16 1.74 -11.25
N TYR A 117 3.48 1.86 -11.40
CA TYR A 117 4.13 2.02 -12.72
C TYR A 117 3.51 3.15 -13.58
N GLY A 118 3.15 4.27 -12.94
CA GLY A 118 2.50 5.41 -13.61
C GLY A 118 0.98 5.31 -13.76
N ASN A 119 0.40 4.12 -13.62
CA ASN A 119 -1.04 3.91 -13.76
C ASN A 119 -1.79 4.15 -12.43
N PRO A 120 -2.92 4.88 -12.43
CA PRO A 120 -3.70 5.12 -11.23
C PRO A 120 -4.27 3.80 -10.67
N ILE A 121 -4.22 3.65 -9.35
CA ILE A 121 -4.85 2.57 -8.59
C ILE A 121 -5.76 3.16 -7.51
N ALA A 122 -7.00 2.68 -7.44
CA ALA A 122 -7.91 3.00 -6.35
C ALA A 122 -7.71 1.99 -5.22
N LEU A 123 -7.61 2.47 -3.97
CA LEU A 123 -7.53 1.61 -2.79
C LEU A 123 -8.70 1.90 -1.86
N ALA A 124 -9.33 0.84 -1.37
CA ALA A 124 -10.35 0.89 -0.34
C ALA A 124 -9.79 0.33 0.97
N PRO A 125 -10.14 0.91 2.13
CA PRO A 125 -9.82 0.29 3.42
C PRO A 125 -10.44 -1.11 3.50
N VAL A 126 -9.71 -2.05 4.11
CA VAL A 126 -10.26 -3.35 4.49
C VAL A 126 -10.88 -3.17 5.87
N GLN A 127 -12.19 -3.44 5.99
CA GLN A 127 -12.93 -3.39 7.26
C GLN A 127 -12.47 -4.49 8.20
#